data_AF-A0A6G0WH39-F1
#
_entry.id   AF-A0A6G0WH39-F1
#
_cell.length_a   1.000
_cell.length_b   1.000
_cell.length_c   1.000
_cell.angle_alpha   90.00
_cell.angle_beta   90.00
_cell.angle_gamma   90.00
#
_symmetry.space_group_name_H-M   'P 1'
#
loop_
_entity.id
_entity.type
_entity.pdbx_description
1 polymer ?
#
loop_
_entity_poly.entity_id
_entity_poly.type
_entity_poly.pdbx_seq_one_letter_code
_entity_poly.pdbx_strand_id
1 'polypeptide(L)'
;MTSSVVGPIVLTSKPLFRCICDFQHGVYHDMLPFLQFSVVQSQNLLQYAIQVEAELLATVQPWLQEFGLARLDRLMATLPFMRSIILLYGARVGDCEMLETIARIAGVQSIELLTNLLNIAIASSHTQVIESLRRLGYTPENYIGHLFCGMGEAIAASNMAMAQFLDRELSKVDQVTLQSWFELDQLDRRRMTTTLKHLVNANQGDSLAWLLQTWSKFANVIQMNQVRAYWRRLALELSKWTLLSSVEDPQKSLKALFTDDLRDALRIPSLPAVHWLVQQGCPVHFDHITDVSRAWSYKDELDVLIDIFDYLWAVWLDHGASADEMKTALYISNEYAWHTNSVRAIDSVWSKRGKPPIRNFIDAARNGSSLKVVDFAYHRLKLSMPVDKFMAMEIEALLAAIRSNQIHYVEWWLNHVELQSQDTVDAVLQATNENKIKPEIRQLVESKCKSWLTD
;
A
#
# COMPACT_ATOMS: atom_id res chain seq x y z
N MET A 1 -60.82 -49.54 30.84
CA MET A 1 -60.80 -48.97 29.48
C MET A 1 -61.45 -47.59 29.51
N THR A 2 -60.73 -46.57 29.98
CA THR A 2 -61.17 -45.17 29.94
C THR A 2 -60.40 -44.48 28.82
N SER A 3 -60.87 -44.72 27.59
CA SER A 3 -60.28 -44.20 26.37
C SER A 3 -60.69 -42.74 26.15
N SER A 4 -59.69 -41.85 26.16
CA SER A 4 -59.53 -40.80 25.17
C SER A 4 -60.68 -39.79 24.95
N VAL A 5 -61.23 -39.17 26.00
CA VAL A 5 -62.11 -37.98 25.86
C VAL A 5 -61.31 -36.66 25.86
N VAL A 6 -59.99 -36.70 26.03
CA VAL A 6 -59.15 -35.49 26.11
C VAL A 6 -58.90 -34.86 24.74
N GLY A 7 -58.90 -35.67 23.66
CA GLY A 7 -58.60 -35.20 22.29
C GLY A 7 -59.54 -34.11 21.75
N PRO A 8 -60.88 -34.28 21.82
CA PRO A 8 -61.84 -33.30 21.30
C PRO A 8 -61.78 -31.96 22.03
N ILE A 9 -61.50 -31.96 23.33
CA ILE A 9 -61.44 -30.76 24.17
C ILE A 9 -60.23 -29.91 23.79
N VAL A 10 -59.10 -30.55 23.47
CA VAL A 10 -57.88 -29.84 23.06
C VAL A 10 -58.05 -29.21 21.68
N LEU A 11 -58.58 -29.95 20.68
CA LEU A 11 -58.78 -29.47 19.31
C LEU A 11 -59.82 -28.35 19.18
N THR A 12 -60.80 -28.31 20.08
CA THR A 12 -61.82 -27.24 20.14
C THR A 12 -61.45 -26.11 21.10
N SER A 13 -60.31 -26.21 21.78
CA SER A 13 -59.86 -25.14 22.66
C SER A 13 -59.65 -23.86 21.86
N LYS A 14 -60.16 -22.74 22.37
CA LYS A 14 -60.11 -21.42 21.70
C LYS A 14 -58.69 -21.03 21.24
N PRO A 15 -57.61 -21.30 22.01
CA PRO A 15 -56.25 -21.04 21.55
C PRO A 15 -55.84 -21.92 20.35
N LEU A 16 -56.09 -23.23 20.41
CA LEU A 16 -55.66 -24.16 19.36
C LEU A 16 -56.47 -23.98 18.08
N PHE A 17 -57.79 -23.77 18.19
CA PHE A 17 -58.66 -23.50 17.05
C PHE A 17 -58.24 -22.21 16.32
N ARG A 18 -57.85 -21.17 17.07
CA ARG A 18 -57.28 -19.95 16.49
C ARG A 18 -55.97 -20.22 15.75
N CYS A 19 -55.04 -20.98 16.33
CA CYS A 19 -53.82 -21.40 15.64
C CYS A 19 -54.12 -22.18 14.36
N ILE A 20 -55.09 -23.11 14.39
CA ILE A 20 -55.49 -23.88 13.21
C ILE A 20 -56.04 -22.95 12.13
N CYS A 21 -57.02 -22.10 12.46
CA CYS A 21 -57.61 -21.15 11.51
C CYS A 21 -56.57 -20.17 10.94
N ASP A 22 -55.64 -19.67 11.76
CA ASP A 22 -54.55 -18.79 11.31
C ASP A 22 -53.63 -19.55 10.34
N PHE A 23 -53.36 -20.82 10.58
CA PHE A 23 -52.57 -21.68 9.68
C PHE A 23 -53.29 -21.98 8.34
N GLN A 24 -54.63 -21.98 8.32
CA GLN A 24 -55.41 -22.31 7.13
C GLN A 24 -55.42 -21.21 6.05
N HIS A 25 -54.95 -20.00 6.34
CA HIS A 25 -54.91 -18.89 5.37
C HIS A 25 -53.73 -18.97 4.38
N GLY A 26 -53.23 -20.17 4.10
CA GLY A 26 -52.12 -20.38 3.17
C GLY A 26 -50.74 -20.12 3.77
N VAL A 27 -50.61 -19.96 5.09
CA VAL A 27 -49.32 -19.76 5.77
C VAL A 27 -48.34 -20.90 5.47
N TYR A 28 -48.85 -22.14 5.39
CA TYR A 28 -48.04 -23.28 4.96
C TYR A 28 -47.43 -23.07 3.56
N HIS A 29 -48.20 -22.53 2.61
CA HIS A 29 -47.71 -22.20 1.27
C HIS A 29 -46.73 -21.03 1.28
N ASP A 30 -46.87 -20.09 2.21
CA ASP A 30 -45.88 -19.03 2.40
C ASP A 30 -44.54 -19.60 2.88
N MET A 31 -44.54 -20.63 3.73
CA MET A 31 -43.31 -21.20 4.29
C MET A 31 -42.53 -22.07 3.29
N LEU A 32 -43.24 -22.84 2.46
CA LEU A 32 -42.66 -23.89 1.61
C LEU A 32 -41.47 -23.40 0.75
N PRO A 33 -41.55 -22.27 0.02
CA PRO A 33 -40.44 -21.80 -0.81
C PRO A 33 -39.17 -21.50 0.00
N PHE A 34 -39.31 -21.14 1.28
CA PHE A 34 -38.20 -20.69 2.12
C PHE A 34 -37.55 -21.79 2.95
N LEU A 35 -38.11 -23.01 2.98
CA LEU A 35 -37.55 -24.13 3.75
C LEU A 35 -36.17 -24.58 3.26
N GLN A 36 -35.78 -24.20 2.06
CA GLN A 36 -34.45 -24.47 1.51
C GLN A 36 -33.36 -23.58 2.12
N PHE A 37 -33.71 -22.45 2.76
CA PHE A 37 -32.73 -21.58 3.39
C PHE A 37 -32.35 -22.11 4.77
N SER A 38 -31.05 -22.21 5.02
CA SER A 38 -30.51 -22.52 6.35
C SER A 38 -30.57 -21.31 7.28
N VAL A 39 -30.69 -21.56 8.58
CA VAL A 39 -30.58 -20.51 9.60
C VAL A 39 -29.17 -19.93 9.55
N VAL A 40 -29.05 -18.69 9.11
CA VAL A 40 -27.77 -18.00 8.97
C VAL A 40 -27.30 -17.49 10.33
N GLN A 41 -26.09 -17.87 10.73
CA GLN A 41 -25.43 -17.22 11.87
C GLN A 41 -25.00 -15.81 11.47
N SER A 42 -25.30 -14.82 12.31
CA SER A 42 -25.20 -13.38 12.02
C SER A 42 -23.84 -12.91 11.48
N GLN A 43 -22.75 -13.59 11.84
CA GLN A 43 -21.38 -13.17 11.52
C GLN A 43 -20.99 -13.36 10.03
N ASN A 44 -21.73 -14.18 9.27
CA ASN A 44 -21.39 -14.49 7.87
C ASN A 44 -22.48 -14.09 6.87
N LEU A 45 -23.37 -13.16 7.24
CA LEU A 45 -24.50 -12.78 6.39
C LEU A 45 -24.11 -12.26 5.00
N LEU A 46 -23.03 -11.48 4.88
CA LEU A 46 -22.58 -10.99 3.57
C LEU A 46 -22.14 -12.15 2.66
N GLN A 47 -21.31 -13.05 3.18
CA GLN A 47 -20.86 -14.23 2.43
C GLN A 47 -22.04 -15.15 2.08
N TYR A 48 -22.96 -15.33 3.02
CA TYR A 48 -24.20 -16.08 2.78
C TYR A 48 -25.04 -15.43 1.69
N ALA A 49 -25.25 -14.11 1.74
CA ALA A 49 -26.01 -13.37 0.73
C ALA A 49 -25.43 -13.53 -0.68
N ILE A 50 -24.09 -13.54 -0.81
CA ILE A 50 -23.42 -13.82 -2.07
C ILE A 50 -23.65 -15.27 -2.52
N GLN A 51 -23.59 -16.23 -1.59
CA GLN A 51 -23.74 -17.66 -1.90
C GLN A 51 -25.14 -18.05 -2.34
N VAL A 52 -26.17 -17.46 -1.72
CA VAL A 52 -27.58 -17.80 -2.01
C VAL A 52 -28.28 -16.78 -2.89
N GLU A 53 -27.53 -15.89 -3.55
CA GLU A 53 -28.11 -14.74 -4.27
C GLU A 53 -29.14 -15.19 -5.33
N ALA A 54 -28.78 -16.19 -6.13
CA ALA A 54 -29.64 -16.68 -7.20
C ALA A 54 -30.92 -17.33 -6.65
N GLU A 55 -30.78 -18.17 -5.62
CA GLU A 55 -31.92 -18.82 -4.95
C GLU A 55 -32.80 -17.80 -4.24
N LEU A 56 -32.19 -16.79 -3.62
CA LEU A 56 -32.88 -15.71 -2.92
C LEU A 56 -33.76 -14.93 -3.90
N LEU A 57 -33.19 -14.49 -5.03
CA LEU A 57 -33.95 -13.79 -6.07
C LEU A 57 -35.05 -14.68 -6.64
N ALA A 58 -34.73 -15.94 -6.98
CA ALA A 58 -35.69 -16.88 -7.57
C ALA A 58 -36.84 -17.26 -6.62
N THR A 59 -36.66 -17.12 -5.30
CA THR A 59 -37.67 -17.49 -4.31
C THR A 59 -38.45 -16.29 -3.79
N VAL A 60 -37.74 -15.24 -3.37
CA VAL A 60 -38.35 -14.07 -2.72
C VAL A 60 -39.12 -13.24 -3.74
N GLN A 61 -38.60 -13.07 -4.96
CA GLN A 61 -39.24 -12.21 -5.95
C GLN A 61 -40.63 -12.73 -6.38
N PRO A 62 -40.82 -14.01 -6.76
CA PRO A 62 -42.15 -14.51 -7.11
C PRO A 62 -43.12 -14.47 -5.93
N TRP A 63 -42.64 -14.79 -4.72
CA TRP A 63 -43.47 -14.74 -3.51
C TRP A 63 -43.96 -13.32 -3.23
N LEU A 64 -43.09 -12.31 -3.37
CA LEU A 64 -43.48 -10.91 -3.23
C LEU A 64 -44.41 -10.42 -4.35
N GLN A 65 -44.25 -10.91 -5.57
CA GLN A 65 -45.16 -10.58 -6.67
C GLN A 65 -46.58 -11.12 -6.42
N GLU A 66 -46.71 -12.29 -5.81
CA GLU A 66 -48.00 -12.91 -5.51
C GLU A 66 -48.67 -12.28 -4.27
N PHE A 67 -47.92 -12.06 -3.19
CA PHE A 67 -48.47 -11.70 -1.89
C PHE A 67 -48.19 -10.27 -1.42
N GLY A 68 -47.25 -9.58 -2.06
CA GLY A 68 -46.79 -8.26 -1.67
C GLY A 68 -46.14 -8.22 -0.27
N LEU A 69 -46.06 -7.02 0.30
CA LEU A 69 -45.50 -6.81 1.64
C LEU A 69 -46.48 -7.17 2.77
N ALA A 70 -47.76 -7.37 2.47
CA ALA A 70 -48.83 -7.58 3.44
C ALA A 70 -48.74 -8.90 4.21
N ARG A 71 -47.96 -9.87 3.71
CA ARG A 71 -47.73 -11.17 4.37
C ARG A 71 -46.39 -11.29 5.08
N LEU A 72 -45.55 -10.25 5.04
CA LEU A 72 -44.21 -10.31 5.63
C LEU A 72 -44.26 -10.50 7.15
N ASP A 73 -45.25 -9.93 7.83
CA ASP A 73 -45.47 -10.10 9.27
C ASP A 73 -45.71 -11.57 9.63
N ARG A 74 -46.58 -12.25 8.89
CA ARG A 74 -46.89 -13.67 9.08
C ARG A 74 -45.70 -14.54 8.74
N LEU A 75 -45.01 -14.27 7.63
CA LEU A 75 -43.82 -15.01 7.23
C LEU A 75 -42.73 -14.92 8.30
N MET A 76 -42.48 -13.74 8.86
CA MET A 76 -41.50 -13.57 9.94
C MET A 76 -41.97 -14.17 11.26
N ALA A 77 -43.28 -14.19 11.53
CA ALA A 77 -43.82 -14.84 12.72
C ALA A 77 -43.67 -16.38 12.65
N THR A 78 -43.80 -16.97 11.46
CA THR A 78 -43.66 -18.42 11.25
C THR A 78 -42.22 -18.88 11.03
N LEU A 79 -41.41 -18.07 10.34
CA LEU A 79 -40.00 -18.32 10.06
C LEU A 79 -39.15 -17.11 10.51
N PRO A 80 -38.82 -16.98 11.81
CA PRO A 80 -38.11 -15.79 12.32
C PRO A 80 -36.78 -15.48 11.64
N PHE A 81 -36.05 -16.51 11.16
CA PHE A 81 -34.80 -16.33 10.43
C PHE A 81 -34.97 -15.62 9.09
N MET A 82 -36.18 -15.62 8.52
CA MET A 82 -36.49 -14.92 7.26
C MET A 82 -36.36 -13.41 7.39
N ARG A 83 -36.43 -12.83 8.60
CA ARG A 83 -36.19 -11.40 8.79
C ARG A 83 -34.86 -10.97 8.16
N SER A 84 -33.78 -11.66 8.50
CA SER A 84 -32.44 -11.36 7.98
C SER A 84 -32.40 -11.52 6.46
N ILE A 85 -32.99 -12.61 5.95
CA ILE A 85 -32.99 -12.96 4.54
C ILE A 85 -33.73 -11.92 3.69
N ILE A 86 -34.92 -11.50 4.13
CA ILE A 86 -35.71 -10.49 3.42
C ILE A 86 -35.03 -9.11 3.53
N LEU A 87 -34.42 -8.75 4.66
CA LEU A 87 -33.63 -7.51 4.75
C LEU A 87 -32.45 -7.51 3.78
N LEU A 88 -31.71 -8.62 3.67
CA LEU A 88 -30.62 -8.78 2.71
C LEU A 88 -31.13 -8.62 1.27
N TYR A 89 -32.26 -9.27 0.94
CA TYR A 89 -32.90 -9.13 -0.36
C TYR A 89 -33.26 -7.66 -0.63
N GLY A 90 -33.96 -7.00 0.28
CA GLY A 90 -34.38 -5.60 0.13
C GLY A 90 -33.20 -4.65 -0.07
N ALA A 91 -32.12 -4.83 0.69
CA ALA A 91 -30.90 -4.05 0.51
C ALA A 91 -30.21 -4.33 -0.84
N ARG A 92 -30.24 -5.60 -1.30
CA ARG A 92 -29.62 -6.03 -2.55
C ARG A 92 -30.34 -5.49 -3.79
N VAL A 93 -31.67 -5.48 -3.80
CA VAL A 93 -32.50 -5.06 -4.94
C VAL A 93 -32.91 -3.59 -4.89
N GLY A 94 -32.61 -2.89 -3.80
CA GLY A 94 -32.89 -1.47 -3.67
C GLY A 94 -34.29 -1.13 -3.16
N ASP A 95 -35.00 -2.09 -2.55
CA ASP A 95 -36.40 -1.95 -2.11
C ASP A 95 -36.47 -1.29 -0.72
N CYS A 96 -36.58 0.04 -0.71
CA CYS A 96 -36.68 0.82 0.52
C CYS A 96 -38.01 0.58 1.27
N GLU A 97 -39.11 0.34 0.55
CA GLU A 97 -40.42 0.14 1.16
C GLU A 97 -40.46 -1.14 1.98
N MET A 98 -39.82 -2.19 1.47
CA MET A 98 -39.65 -3.44 2.19
C MET A 98 -38.81 -3.27 3.46
N LEU A 99 -37.68 -2.57 3.39
CA LEU A 99 -36.82 -2.31 4.55
C LEU A 99 -37.58 -1.54 5.63
N GLU A 100 -38.31 -0.50 5.24
CA GLU A 100 -39.14 0.30 6.15
C GLU A 100 -40.30 -0.51 6.74
N THR A 101 -40.92 -1.39 5.96
CA THR A 101 -41.99 -2.29 6.42
C THR A 101 -41.48 -3.29 7.42
N ILE A 102 -40.32 -3.91 7.17
CA ILE A 102 -39.70 -4.84 8.11
C ILE A 102 -39.33 -4.11 9.39
N ALA A 103 -38.71 -2.93 9.30
CA ALA A 103 -38.37 -2.14 10.48
C ALA A 103 -39.59 -1.80 11.34
N ARG A 104 -40.75 -1.54 10.71
CA ARG A 104 -42.03 -1.31 11.40
C ARG A 104 -42.55 -2.56 12.11
N ILE A 105 -42.50 -3.72 11.46
CA ILE A 105 -42.95 -5.00 12.03
C ILE A 105 -42.01 -5.46 13.15
N ALA A 106 -40.72 -5.25 12.95
CA ALA A 106 -39.64 -5.87 13.72
C ALA A 106 -39.11 -5.03 14.88
N GLY A 107 -39.28 -3.71 14.79
CA GLY A 107 -38.52 -2.76 15.57
C GLY A 107 -37.10 -2.57 15.04
N VAL A 108 -36.62 -1.33 15.11
CA VAL A 108 -35.29 -0.89 14.65
C VAL A 108 -34.15 -1.62 15.38
N GLN A 109 -34.33 -1.93 16.66
CA GLN A 109 -33.29 -2.57 17.48
C GLN A 109 -32.92 -3.97 16.98
N SER A 110 -33.85 -4.67 16.32
CA SER A 110 -33.58 -6.02 15.83
C SER A 110 -32.73 -6.05 14.56
N ILE A 111 -32.45 -4.88 14.00
CA ILE A 111 -31.75 -4.76 12.75
C ILE A 111 -30.23 -4.77 13.00
N GLU A 112 -29.68 -5.05 14.21
CA GLU A 112 -28.23 -5.21 14.53
C GLU A 112 -27.36 -5.95 13.48
N LEU A 113 -27.98 -6.70 12.56
CA LEU A 113 -27.43 -7.12 11.26
C LEU A 113 -27.16 -5.95 10.26
N LEU A 114 -27.27 -4.72 10.76
CA LEU A 114 -27.35 -3.42 10.10
C LEU A 114 -26.19 -3.23 9.14
N THR A 115 -25.04 -3.60 9.68
CA THR A 115 -23.72 -3.44 9.13
C THR A 115 -23.59 -4.14 7.79
N ASN A 116 -24.18 -5.34 7.67
CA ASN A 116 -24.15 -6.11 6.43
C ASN A 116 -25.09 -5.51 5.38
N LEU A 117 -26.22 -4.94 5.79
CA LEU A 117 -27.18 -4.30 4.88
C LEU A 117 -26.56 -3.08 4.21
N LEU A 118 -25.77 -2.29 4.95
CA LEU A 118 -25.07 -1.14 4.39
C LEU A 118 -24.02 -1.58 3.35
N ASN A 119 -23.18 -2.57 3.68
CA ASN A 119 -22.20 -3.10 2.73
C ASN A 119 -22.86 -3.63 1.45
N ILE A 120 -24.00 -4.32 1.58
CA ILE A 120 -24.77 -4.82 0.43
C ILE A 120 -25.34 -3.67 -0.39
N ALA A 121 -25.92 -2.66 0.26
CA ALA A 121 -26.45 -1.49 -0.44
C ALA A 121 -25.34 -0.73 -1.20
N ILE A 122 -24.14 -0.63 -0.62
CA ILE A 122 -22.97 -0.04 -1.26
C ILE A 122 -22.53 -0.88 -2.45
N ALA A 123 -22.37 -2.20 -2.27
CA ALA A 123 -21.99 -3.12 -3.34
C ALA A 123 -23.02 -3.16 -4.49
N SER A 124 -24.31 -3.01 -4.18
CA SER A 124 -25.40 -2.88 -5.16
C SER A 124 -25.58 -1.47 -5.71
N SER A 125 -24.79 -0.49 -5.26
CA SER A 125 -24.89 0.89 -5.72
C SER A 125 -26.25 1.57 -5.45
N HIS A 126 -26.94 1.17 -4.39
CA HIS A 126 -28.29 1.65 -4.03
C HIS A 126 -28.24 2.77 -2.98
N THR A 127 -27.93 3.99 -3.42
CA THR A 127 -27.86 5.18 -2.54
C THR A 127 -29.14 5.44 -1.75
N GLN A 128 -30.31 5.21 -2.37
CA GLN A 128 -31.61 5.36 -1.72
C GLN A 128 -31.81 4.42 -0.52
N VAL A 129 -31.23 3.22 -0.58
CA VAL A 129 -31.28 2.26 0.55
C VAL A 129 -30.45 2.81 1.69
N ILE A 130 -29.25 3.34 1.44
CA ILE A 130 -28.39 3.94 2.47
C ILE A 130 -29.12 5.08 3.18
N GLU A 131 -29.82 5.93 2.42
CA GLU A 131 -30.64 7.00 2.98
C GLU A 131 -31.86 6.49 3.79
N SER A 132 -32.50 5.41 3.33
CA SER A 132 -33.60 4.76 4.06
C SER A 132 -33.10 4.14 5.37
N LEU A 133 -31.98 3.42 5.36
CA LEU A 133 -31.33 2.90 6.57
C LEU A 133 -31.04 4.04 7.56
N ARG A 134 -30.54 5.19 7.09
CA ARG A 134 -30.36 6.38 7.95
C ARG A 134 -31.66 6.86 8.59
N ARG A 135 -32.76 6.92 7.83
CA ARG A 135 -34.09 7.28 8.36
C ARG A 135 -34.60 6.28 9.40
N LEU A 136 -34.16 5.02 9.31
CA LEU A 136 -34.43 3.98 10.29
C LEU A 136 -33.55 4.08 11.54
N GLY A 137 -32.73 5.13 11.70
CA GLY A 137 -31.92 5.36 12.90
C GLY A 137 -30.49 4.89 12.79
N TYR A 138 -30.01 4.56 11.60
CA TYR A 138 -28.60 4.34 11.39
C TYR A 138 -27.88 5.68 11.41
N THR A 139 -27.14 5.96 12.49
CA THR A 139 -26.28 7.14 12.57
C THR A 139 -24.89 6.81 12.03
N PRO A 140 -24.25 7.73 11.29
CA PRO A 140 -22.91 7.53 10.76
C PRO A 140 -21.90 7.03 11.78
N GLU A 141 -22.02 7.47 13.03
CA GLU A 141 -21.19 7.04 14.17
C GLU A 141 -21.07 5.51 14.28
N ASN A 142 -22.18 4.79 14.02
CA ASN A 142 -22.24 3.33 14.14
C ASN A 142 -21.68 2.59 12.91
N TYR A 143 -21.37 3.31 11.83
CA TYR A 143 -20.97 2.70 10.57
C TYR A 143 -19.89 3.49 9.80
N ILE A 144 -19.12 4.36 10.47
CA ILE A 144 -18.00 5.12 9.88
C ILE A 144 -17.06 4.17 9.13
N GLY A 145 -16.70 3.04 9.76
CA GLY A 145 -15.83 2.05 9.12
C GLY A 145 -16.42 1.46 7.85
N HIS A 146 -17.74 1.31 7.78
CA HIS A 146 -18.43 0.83 6.59
C HIS A 146 -18.50 1.88 5.50
N LEU A 147 -18.57 3.18 5.83
CA LEU A 147 -18.45 4.25 4.84
C LEU A 147 -17.06 4.27 4.21
N PHE A 148 -16.00 4.15 5.03
CA PHE A 148 -14.63 4.10 4.51
C PHE A 148 -14.36 2.85 3.67
N CYS A 149 -14.73 1.67 4.18
CA CYS A 149 -14.57 0.41 3.46
C CYS A 149 -15.38 0.40 2.17
N GLY A 150 -16.66 0.80 2.27
CA GLY A 150 -17.57 0.87 1.16
C GLY A 150 -17.17 1.90 0.10
N MET A 151 -16.55 3.02 0.49
CA MET A 151 -15.97 3.96 -0.46
C MET A 151 -14.83 3.29 -1.22
N GLY A 152 -13.99 2.53 -0.53
CA GLY A 152 -12.96 1.73 -1.16
C GLY A 152 -13.48 0.69 -2.15
N GLU A 153 -14.52 -0.03 -1.77
CA GLU A 153 -15.21 -1.02 -2.62
C GLU A 153 -15.88 -0.35 -3.83
N ALA A 154 -16.54 0.78 -3.63
CA ALA A 154 -17.19 1.55 -4.69
C ALA A 154 -16.15 2.01 -5.73
N ILE A 155 -15.00 2.51 -5.28
CA ILE A 155 -13.93 2.92 -6.19
C ILE A 155 -13.35 1.69 -6.91
N ALA A 156 -13.08 0.59 -6.20
CA ALA A 156 -12.58 -0.64 -6.82
C ALA A 156 -13.54 -1.16 -7.91
N ALA A 157 -14.85 -1.00 -7.72
CA ALA A 157 -15.89 -1.30 -8.71
C ALA A 157 -16.04 -0.23 -9.82
N SER A 158 -15.16 0.78 -9.88
CA SER A 158 -15.24 1.95 -10.77
C SER A 158 -16.53 2.77 -10.61
N ASN A 159 -17.20 2.68 -9.46
CA ASN A 159 -18.41 3.43 -9.16
C ASN A 159 -18.09 4.71 -8.36
N MET A 160 -17.59 5.71 -9.08
CA MET A 160 -17.28 7.01 -8.48
C MET A 160 -18.50 7.75 -7.94
N ALA A 161 -19.69 7.52 -8.49
CA ALA A 161 -20.92 8.16 -7.99
C ALA A 161 -21.26 7.70 -6.57
N MET A 162 -21.11 6.40 -6.29
CA MET A 162 -21.27 5.86 -4.94
C MET A 162 -20.14 6.34 -4.02
N ALA A 163 -18.89 6.35 -4.48
CA ALA A 163 -17.78 6.87 -3.68
C ALA A 163 -18.01 8.33 -3.23
N GLN A 164 -18.43 9.20 -4.16
CA GLN A 164 -18.76 10.60 -3.88
C GLN A 164 -19.99 10.74 -2.97
N PHE A 165 -20.98 9.86 -3.10
CA PHE A 165 -22.10 9.81 -2.17
C PHE A 165 -21.62 9.50 -0.75
N LEU A 166 -20.77 8.49 -0.58
CA LEU A 166 -20.22 8.09 0.72
C LEU A 166 -19.32 9.17 1.33
N ASP A 167 -18.54 9.90 0.54
CA ASP A 167 -17.77 11.07 0.99
C ASP A 167 -18.68 12.18 1.55
N ARG A 168 -19.80 12.46 0.86
CA ARG A 168 -20.80 13.41 1.37
C ARG A 168 -21.45 12.94 2.67
N GLU A 169 -21.67 11.64 2.85
CA GLU A 169 -22.17 11.10 4.12
C GLU A 169 -21.10 11.20 5.23
N LEU A 170 -19.85 10.87 4.93
CA LEU A 170 -18.70 11.02 5.85
C LEU A 170 -18.51 12.46 6.31
N SER A 171 -18.72 13.43 5.41
CA SER A 171 -18.60 14.86 5.71
C SER A 171 -19.67 15.37 6.69
N LYS A 172 -20.73 14.60 6.95
CA LYS A 172 -21.76 14.95 7.95
C LYS A 172 -21.40 14.48 9.36
N VAL A 173 -20.38 13.62 9.49
CA VAL A 173 -19.91 13.13 10.78
C VAL A 173 -19.09 14.21 11.44
N ASP A 174 -19.35 14.48 12.72
CA ASP A 174 -18.58 15.47 13.45
C ASP A 174 -17.13 15.02 13.64
N GLN A 175 -16.27 16.02 13.82
CA GLN A 175 -14.82 15.83 13.91
C GLN A 175 -14.41 14.92 15.08
N VAL A 176 -15.13 15.00 16.22
CA VAL A 176 -14.79 14.26 17.44
C VAL A 176 -15.09 12.78 17.25
N THR A 177 -16.24 12.45 16.65
CA THR A 177 -16.61 11.07 16.35
C THR A 177 -15.65 10.46 15.32
N LEU A 178 -15.29 11.19 14.26
CA LEU A 178 -14.28 10.73 13.30
C LEU A 178 -12.95 10.44 13.99
N GLN A 179 -12.47 11.35 14.83
CA GLN A 179 -11.22 11.17 15.57
C GLN A 179 -11.29 9.94 16.49
N SER A 180 -12.35 9.80 17.29
CA SER A 180 -12.55 8.66 18.18
C SER A 180 -12.53 7.33 17.42
N TRP A 181 -13.12 7.28 16.23
CA TRP A 181 -13.13 6.08 15.40
C TRP A 181 -11.72 5.70 14.93
N PHE A 182 -10.90 6.65 14.49
CA PHE A 182 -9.51 6.40 14.08
C PHE A 182 -8.61 5.92 15.24
N GLU A 183 -8.90 6.37 16.45
CA GLU A 183 -8.18 5.97 17.66
C GLU A 183 -8.50 4.53 18.09
N LEU A 184 -9.76 4.12 17.97
CA LEU A 184 -10.26 2.85 18.49
C LEU A 184 -9.98 1.65 17.56
N ASP A 185 -10.04 1.84 16.23
CA ASP A 185 -10.11 0.69 15.32
C ASP A 185 -8.82 0.44 14.52
N GLN A 186 -8.03 -0.56 14.96
CA GLN A 186 -6.88 -1.06 14.19
C GLN A 186 -7.28 -1.93 12.99
N LEU A 187 -8.46 -2.56 13.01
CA LEU A 187 -8.93 -3.45 11.96
C LEU A 187 -9.24 -2.66 10.69
N ASP A 188 -9.88 -1.50 10.83
CA ASP A 188 -10.27 -0.68 9.69
C ASP A 188 -9.06 0.00 9.00
N ARG A 189 -7.95 0.22 9.71
CA ARG A 189 -6.66 0.61 9.08
C ARG A 189 -6.17 -0.46 8.09
N ARG A 190 -6.35 -1.74 8.41
CA ARG A 190 -5.98 -2.83 7.48
C ARG A 190 -6.87 -2.80 6.24
N ARG A 191 -8.17 -2.57 6.40
CA ARG A 191 -9.12 -2.49 5.28
C ARG A 191 -8.81 -1.31 4.37
N MET A 192 -8.54 -0.12 4.90
CA MET A 192 -8.06 1.03 4.12
C MET A 192 -6.81 0.68 3.30
N THR A 193 -5.86 -0.05 3.90
CA THR A 193 -4.64 -0.52 3.19
C THR A 193 -4.97 -1.44 2.04
N THR A 194 -5.90 -2.38 2.26
CA THR A 194 -6.33 -3.34 1.26
C THR A 194 -7.02 -2.64 0.10
N THR A 195 -7.92 -1.68 0.38
CA THR A 195 -8.54 -0.82 -0.62
C THR A 195 -7.49 -0.13 -1.48
N LEU A 196 -6.54 0.56 -0.85
CA LEU A 196 -5.52 1.29 -1.58
C LEU A 196 -4.68 0.37 -2.47
N LYS A 197 -4.30 -0.81 -1.97
CA LYS A 197 -3.64 -1.83 -2.78
C LYS A 197 -4.47 -2.27 -3.98
N HIS A 198 -5.79 -2.45 -3.81
CA HIS A 198 -6.67 -2.81 -4.92
C HIS A 198 -6.74 -1.70 -5.97
N LEU A 199 -6.86 -0.43 -5.57
CA LEU A 199 -6.90 0.70 -6.51
C LEU A 199 -5.62 0.85 -7.32
N VAL A 200 -4.50 0.67 -6.64
CA VAL A 200 -3.16 0.64 -7.23
C VAL A 200 -3.08 -0.49 -8.25
N ASN A 201 -3.43 -1.72 -7.85
CA ASN A 201 -3.37 -2.87 -8.75
C ASN A 201 -4.34 -2.75 -9.95
N ALA A 202 -5.45 -2.04 -9.79
CA ALA A 202 -6.45 -1.83 -10.84
C ALA A 202 -6.09 -0.69 -11.82
N ASN A 203 -4.95 0.00 -11.65
CA ASN A 203 -4.53 1.13 -12.48
C ASN A 203 -5.55 2.27 -12.57
N GLN A 204 -6.26 2.53 -11.47
CA GLN A 204 -7.28 3.58 -11.42
C GLN A 204 -6.69 4.87 -10.84
N GLY A 205 -5.84 5.55 -11.62
CA GLY A 205 -5.11 6.75 -11.18
C GLY A 205 -6.01 7.89 -10.68
N ASP A 206 -7.08 8.21 -11.41
CA ASP A 206 -8.00 9.29 -11.05
C ASP A 206 -8.77 9.01 -9.76
N SER A 207 -9.29 7.78 -9.66
CA SER A 207 -9.93 7.23 -8.46
C SER A 207 -9.04 7.31 -7.22
N LEU A 208 -7.77 6.94 -7.39
CA LEU A 208 -6.77 7.02 -6.33
C LEU A 208 -6.50 8.48 -5.95
N ALA A 209 -6.26 9.36 -6.92
CA ALA A 209 -6.03 10.79 -6.66
C ALA A 209 -7.20 11.42 -5.90
N TRP A 210 -8.43 11.12 -6.32
CA TRP A 210 -9.64 11.54 -5.62
C TRP A 210 -9.69 11.01 -4.19
N LEU A 211 -9.42 9.72 -3.98
CA LEU A 211 -9.42 9.12 -2.64
C LEU A 211 -8.39 9.78 -1.71
N LEU A 212 -7.17 10.03 -2.20
CA LEU A 212 -6.12 10.70 -1.43
C LEU A 212 -6.53 12.13 -1.07
N GLN A 213 -7.12 12.88 -2.01
CA GLN A 213 -7.62 14.22 -1.77
C GLN A 213 -8.76 14.23 -0.76
N THR A 214 -9.68 13.27 -0.85
CA THR A 214 -10.79 13.12 0.10
C THR A 214 -10.26 12.80 1.49
N TRP A 215 -9.32 11.85 1.58
CA TRP A 215 -8.78 11.40 2.85
C TRP A 215 -7.81 12.39 3.51
N SER A 216 -7.13 13.24 2.74
CA SER A 216 -6.25 14.28 3.29
C SER A 216 -7.02 15.32 4.11
N LYS A 217 -8.27 15.60 3.75
CA LYS A 217 -9.19 16.43 4.56
C LYS A 217 -9.34 15.87 5.98
N PHE A 218 -9.44 14.55 6.10
CA PHE A 218 -9.52 13.88 7.40
C PHE A 218 -8.15 13.78 8.08
N ALA A 219 -7.04 13.71 7.34
CA ALA A 219 -5.70 13.66 7.93
C ALA A 219 -5.37 14.91 8.77
N ASN A 220 -5.86 16.09 8.36
CA ASN A 220 -5.70 17.34 9.11
C ASN A 220 -6.48 17.33 10.44
N VAL A 221 -7.61 16.63 10.47
CA VAL A 221 -8.44 16.46 11.66
C VAL A 221 -7.75 15.59 12.72
N ILE A 222 -7.06 14.54 12.29
CA ILE A 222 -6.73 13.44 13.20
C ILE A 222 -5.49 13.74 14.07
N GLN A 223 -4.67 14.77 13.80
CA GLN A 223 -3.43 15.12 14.55
C GLN A 223 -2.49 13.94 14.92
N MET A 224 -2.68 12.74 14.37
CA MET A 224 -1.93 11.56 14.77
C MET A 224 -0.70 11.39 13.88
N ASN A 225 0.47 11.49 14.50
CA ASN A 225 1.75 11.11 13.88
C ASN A 225 1.72 9.70 13.27
N GLN A 226 0.91 8.78 13.81
CA GLN A 226 0.71 7.42 13.27
C GLN A 226 0.00 7.42 11.91
N VAL A 227 -1.03 8.25 11.75
CA VAL A 227 -1.75 8.39 10.48
C VAL A 227 -0.82 9.00 9.44
N ARG A 228 -0.01 10.01 9.80
CA ARG A 228 1.02 10.56 8.90
C ARG A 228 2.06 9.52 8.49
N ALA A 229 2.57 8.69 9.41
CA ALA A 229 3.51 7.62 9.07
C ALA A 229 2.90 6.61 8.09
N TYR A 230 1.61 6.28 8.29
CA TYR A 230 0.86 5.44 7.38
C TYR A 230 0.67 6.07 5.99
N TRP A 231 0.29 7.35 5.93
CA TRP A 231 0.21 8.14 4.71
C TRP A 231 1.53 8.20 3.96
N ARG A 232 2.65 8.34 4.67
CA ARG A 232 4.00 8.31 4.08
C ARG A 232 4.31 6.96 3.47
N ARG A 233 4.00 5.86 4.17
CA ARG A 233 4.19 4.51 3.63
C ARG A 233 3.33 4.27 2.40
N LEU A 234 2.08 4.74 2.43
CA LEU A 234 1.20 4.67 1.29
C LEU A 234 1.74 5.48 0.11
N ALA A 235 2.10 6.74 0.31
CA ALA A 235 2.67 7.60 -0.72
C ALA A 235 3.92 6.98 -1.34
N LEU A 236 4.75 6.29 -0.54
CA LEU A 236 5.88 5.52 -1.02
C LEU A 236 5.45 4.35 -1.93
N GLU A 237 4.48 3.54 -1.51
CA GLU A 237 3.98 2.42 -2.32
C GLU A 237 3.30 2.90 -3.61
N LEU A 238 2.58 4.03 -3.56
CA LEU A 238 2.02 4.69 -4.73
C LEU A 238 3.10 5.19 -5.68
N SER A 239 4.15 5.81 -5.13
CA SER A 239 5.29 6.27 -5.94
C SER A 239 5.97 5.10 -6.63
N LYS A 240 6.24 4.00 -5.92
CA LYS A 240 6.78 2.76 -6.52
C LYS A 240 5.90 2.24 -7.63
N TRP A 241 4.58 2.27 -7.46
CA TRP A 241 3.65 1.79 -8.48
C TRP A 241 3.59 2.70 -9.71
N THR A 242 3.52 4.03 -9.53
CA THR A 242 3.57 4.98 -10.65
C THR A 242 4.88 4.86 -11.43
N LEU A 243 5.97 4.45 -10.77
CA LEU A 243 7.26 4.15 -11.38
C LEU A 243 7.28 2.83 -12.16
N LEU A 244 6.53 1.82 -11.72
CA LEU A 244 6.49 0.49 -12.34
C LEU A 244 5.44 0.36 -13.45
N SER A 245 4.40 1.17 -13.37
CA SER A 245 3.35 1.23 -14.39
C SER A 245 3.89 2.07 -15.54
N SER A 246 3.78 1.60 -16.78
CA SER A 246 4.24 2.28 -18.01
C SER A 246 3.41 3.53 -18.33
N VAL A 247 3.30 4.45 -17.37
CA VAL A 247 2.58 5.71 -17.51
C VAL A 247 3.42 6.59 -18.42
N GLU A 248 2.82 7.11 -19.49
CA GLU A 248 3.50 7.98 -20.47
C GLU A 248 4.15 9.21 -19.83
N ASP A 249 3.65 9.65 -18.67
CA ASP A 249 4.20 10.75 -17.88
C ASP A 249 4.03 10.49 -16.35
N PRO A 250 5.02 9.83 -15.72
CA PRO A 250 5.03 9.58 -14.28
C PRO A 250 5.11 10.88 -13.46
N GLN A 251 5.75 11.94 -13.99
CA GLN A 251 5.88 13.22 -13.29
C GLN A 251 4.54 13.92 -13.14
N LYS A 252 3.74 14.00 -14.21
CA LYS A 252 2.39 14.58 -14.16
C LYS A 252 1.49 13.82 -13.19
N SER A 253 1.58 12.49 -13.17
CA SER A 253 0.81 11.63 -12.27
C SER A 253 1.21 11.82 -10.81
N LEU A 254 2.52 11.85 -10.52
CA LEU A 254 3.02 12.12 -9.17
C LEU A 254 2.67 13.56 -8.72
N LYS A 255 2.79 14.55 -9.60
CA LYS A 255 2.47 15.95 -9.28
C LYS A 255 0.97 16.16 -9.04
N ALA A 256 0.11 15.39 -9.71
CA ALA A 256 -1.33 15.34 -9.43
C ALA A 256 -1.64 14.62 -8.09
N LEU A 257 -0.89 13.58 -7.74
CA LEU A 257 -1.02 12.88 -6.46
C LEU A 257 -0.57 13.74 -5.27
N PHE A 258 0.51 14.50 -5.41
CA PHE A 258 1.08 15.35 -4.35
C PHE A 258 0.58 16.80 -4.45
N THR A 259 -0.72 17.01 -4.18
CA THR A 259 -1.30 18.35 -3.98
C THR A 259 -0.63 19.08 -2.82
N ASP A 260 -0.72 20.42 -2.77
CA ASP A 260 -0.08 21.21 -1.70
C ASP A 260 -0.58 20.79 -0.30
N ASP A 261 -1.87 20.43 -0.15
CA ASP A 261 -2.42 19.87 1.09
C ASP A 261 -1.80 18.52 1.47
N LEU A 262 -1.57 17.62 0.50
CA LEU A 262 -0.90 16.34 0.74
C LEU A 262 0.58 16.56 1.05
N ARG A 263 1.20 17.55 0.41
CA ARG A 263 2.60 17.95 0.60
C ARG A 263 2.81 18.52 2.01
N ASP A 264 1.88 19.34 2.51
CA ASP A 264 1.87 19.88 3.86
C ASP A 264 1.53 18.81 4.92
N ALA A 265 0.62 17.87 4.61
CA ALA A 265 0.30 16.76 5.50
C ALA A 265 1.44 15.72 5.60
N LEU A 266 2.18 15.51 4.51
CA LEU A 266 3.30 14.56 4.45
C LEU A 266 4.61 15.18 4.96
N ARG A 267 4.81 16.49 4.75
CA ARG A 267 5.99 17.35 5.05
C ARG A 267 7.36 16.82 4.66
N ILE A 268 7.44 15.59 4.16
CA ILE A 268 8.66 14.83 3.87
C ILE A 268 8.37 13.91 2.69
N PRO A 269 9.03 14.06 1.53
CA PRO A 269 9.06 13.01 0.53
C PRO A 269 9.86 11.81 1.08
N SER A 270 9.32 10.60 0.93
CA SER A 270 10.07 9.38 1.24
C SER A 270 11.35 9.31 0.39
N LEU A 271 12.45 8.80 0.95
CA LEU A 271 13.76 8.78 0.29
C LEU A 271 13.77 8.12 -1.12
N PRO A 272 12.99 7.06 -1.40
CA PRO A 272 12.87 6.53 -2.76
C PRO A 272 12.19 7.47 -3.78
N ALA A 273 11.31 8.36 -3.32
CA ALA A 273 10.73 9.42 -4.15
C ALA A 273 11.74 10.55 -4.41
N VAL A 274 12.56 10.90 -3.41
CA VAL A 274 13.70 11.82 -3.56
C VAL A 274 14.72 11.27 -4.56
N HIS A 275 15.04 9.98 -4.46
CA HIS A 275 15.95 9.26 -5.34
C HIS A 275 15.58 9.40 -6.83
N TRP A 276 14.31 9.19 -7.18
CA TRP A 276 13.88 9.33 -8.57
C TRP A 276 13.84 10.79 -9.04
N LEU A 277 13.42 11.75 -8.19
CA LEU A 277 13.46 13.17 -8.54
C LEU A 277 14.89 13.63 -8.88
N VAL A 278 15.88 13.13 -8.16
CA VAL A 278 17.31 13.35 -8.46
C VAL A 278 17.71 12.67 -9.77
N GLN A 279 17.31 11.43 -10.02
CA GLN A 279 17.59 10.73 -11.29
C GLN A 279 16.97 11.41 -12.52
N GLN A 280 15.85 12.12 -12.35
CA GLN A 280 15.19 12.90 -13.42
C GLN A 280 15.71 14.34 -13.54
N GLY A 281 16.80 14.69 -12.84
CA GLY A 281 17.40 16.03 -12.89
C GLY A 281 16.57 17.13 -12.22
N CYS A 282 15.61 16.78 -11.35
CA CYS A 282 14.83 17.77 -10.61
C CYS A 282 15.61 18.28 -9.40
N PRO A 283 15.67 19.61 -9.16
CA PRO A 283 16.33 20.15 -7.97
C PRO A 283 15.52 19.80 -6.73
N VAL A 284 16.12 19.03 -5.81
CA VAL A 284 15.57 18.76 -4.49
C VAL A 284 16.24 19.72 -3.49
N HIS A 285 15.46 20.59 -2.86
CA HIS A 285 15.96 21.52 -1.84
C HIS A 285 16.22 20.80 -0.49
N PHE A 286 17.40 21.03 0.08
CA PHE A 286 17.93 20.35 1.28
C PHE A 286 17.08 20.50 2.55
N ASP A 287 16.32 21.60 2.68
CA ASP A 287 15.49 21.89 3.86
C ASP A 287 14.36 20.85 4.08
N HIS A 288 14.05 20.05 3.05
CA HIS A 288 13.03 18.98 3.12
C HIS A 288 13.54 17.65 3.69
N ILE A 289 14.86 17.46 3.82
CA ILE A 289 15.49 16.20 4.28
C ILE A 289 15.80 16.23 5.78
N THR A 290 15.94 17.41 6.39
CA THR A 290 16.28 17.58 7.81
C THR A 290 15.13 17.30 8.78
N ASP A 291 13.87 17.44 8.36
CA ASP A 291 12.70 17.16 9.21
C ASP A 291 12.40 15.65 9.36
N VAL A 292 13.05 14.80 8.54
CA VAL A 292 12.82 13.35 8.44
C VAL A 292 13.22 12.58 9.70
N SER A 293 14.28 13.03 10.38
CA SER A 293 14.92 12.26 11.47
C SER A 293 14.21 12.34 12.82
N ARG A 294 13.25 13.26 13.01
CA ARG A 294 12.66 13.51 14.34
C ARG A 294 11.38 12.73 14.66
N ALA A 295 10.86 11.94 13.72
CA ALA A 295 9.48 11.45 13.78
C ALA A 295 9.31 9.91 13.73
N TRP A 296 10.38 9.12 13.75
CA TRP A 296 10.30 7.67 13.53
C TRP A 296 10.50 6.86 14.82
N SER A 297 10.08 5.59 14.77
CA SER A 297 10.38 4.61 15.81
C SER A 297 11.73 3.95 15.49
N TYR A 298 12.51 3.58 16.52
CA TYR A 298 13.88 3.04 16.37
C TYR A 298 13.98 1.83 15.41
N LYS A 299 12.91 1.04 15.26
CA LYS A 299 12.89 -0.13 14.37
C LYS A 299 12.67 0.27 12.89
N ASP A 300 11.76 1.20 12.63
CA ASP A 300 11.50 1.69 11.26
C ASP A 300 12.69 2.50 10.73
N GLU A 301 13.42 3.18 11.63
CA GLU A 301 14.69 3.85 11.31
C GLU A 301 15.77 2.88 10.83
N LEU A 302 15.88 1.72 11.49
CA LEU A 302 16.95 0.78 11.19
C LEU A 302 16.78 0.12 9.82
N ASP A 303 15.57 -0.33 9.48
CA ASP A 303 15.30 -0.99 8.19
C ASP A 303 15.52 -0.01 7.03
N VAL A 304 15.10 1.25 7.19
CA VAL A 304 15.35 2.29 6.18
C VAL A 304 16.84 2.63 6.07
N LEU A 305 17.58 2.73 7.19
CA LEU A 305 19.03 2.95 7.13
C LEU A 305 19.73 1.81 6.38
N ILE A 306 19.35 0.55 6.61
CA ILE A 306 19.91 -0.60 5.88
C ILE A 306 19.67 -0.46 4.37
N ASP A 307 18.46 -0.07 3.96
CA ASP A 307 18.12 0.14 2.55
C ASP A 307 18.91 1.30 1.93
N ILE A 308 19.13 2.39 2.68
CA ILE A 308 19.94 3.55 2.26
C ILE A 308 21.38 3.11 1.97
N PHE A 309 21.98 2.39 2.91
CA PHE A 309 23.36 1.98 2.75
C PHE A 309 23.51 0.91 1.66
N ASP A 310 22.54 0.00 1.53
CA ASP A 310 22.55 -1.01 0.47
C ASP A 310 22.52 -0.37 -0.91
N TYR A 311 21.75 0.71 -1.05
CA TYR A 311 21.69 1.54 -2.25
C TYR A 311 23.01 2.29 -2.50
N LEU A 312 23.53 3.02 -1.51
CA LEU A 312 24.80 3.76 -1.65
C LEU A 312 25.97 2.83 -2.04
N TRP A 313 25.97 1.61 -1.49
CA TRP A 313 26.92 0.57 -1.85
C TRP A 313 26.79 0.12 -3.31
N ALA A 314 25.56 -0.09 -3.79
CA ALA A 314 25.29 -0.48 -5.18
C ALA A 314 25.69 0.63 -6.17
N VAL A 315 25.32 1.88 -5.89
CA VAL A 315 25.71 3.04 -6.72
C VAL A 315 27.23 3.21 -6.76
N TRP A 316 27.89 3.04 -5.62
CA TRP A 316 29.35 3.13 -5.54
C TRP A 316 30.04 2.04 -6.36
N LEU A 317 29.54 0.81 -6.32
CA LEU A 317 30.07 -0.31 -7.11
C LEU A 317 29.84 -0.15 -8.62
N ASP A 318 28.67 0.32 -9.02
CA ASP A 318 28.28 0.31 -10.44
C ASP A 318 28.72 1.57 -11.21
N HIS A 319 28.86 2.73 -10.56
CA HIS A 319 29.01 4.01 -11.26
C HIS A 319 30.16 4.90 -10.78
N GLY A 320 30.82 4.58 -9.67
CA GLY A 320 31.81 5.46 -9.03
C GLY A 320 31.15 6.74 -8.50
N ALA A 321 30.77 6.73 -7.23
CA ALA A 321 29.99 7.83 -6.63
C ALA A 321 30.70 9.20 -6.75
N SER A 322 29.92 10.23 -7.10
CA SER A 322 30.39 11.62 -7.14
C SER A 322 30.69 12.15 -5.74
N ALA A 323 31.49 13.22 -5.67
CA ALA A 323 31.88 13.84 -4.40
C ALA A 323 30.67 14.34 -3.57
N ASP A 324 29.56 14.72 -4.23
CA ASP A 324 28.36 15.21 -3.54
C ASP A 324 27.46 14.06 -3.04
N GLU A 325 27.45 12.91 -3.73
CA GLU A 325 26.84 11.68 -3.23
C GLU A 325 27.60 11.12 -2.02
N MET A 326 28.94 11.19 -2.04
CA MET A 326 29.77 10.82 -0.89
C MET A 326 29.57 11.77 0.31
N LYS A 327 29.43 13.09 0.07
CA LYS A 327 29.07 14.04 1.14
C LYS A 327 27.68 13.75 1.72
N THR A 328 26.72 13.35 0.88
CA THR A 328 25.37 12.97 1.32
C THR A 328 25.40 11.72 2.19
N ALA A 329 26.16 10.69 1.77
CA ALA A 329 26.40 9.49 2.56
C ALA A 329 27.10 9.80 3.90
N LEU A 330 28.09 10.71 3.89
CA LEU A 330 28.82 11.17 5.08
C LEU A 330 27.95 11.98 6.04
N TYR A 331 27.04 12.79 5.53
CA TYR A 331 26.13 13.60 6.34
C TYR A 331 25.06 12.73 7.01
N ILE A 332 24.42 11.82 6.24
CA ILE A 332 23.47 10.83 6.78
C ILE A 332 24.18 9.93 7.80
N SER A 333 25.38 9.45 7.50
CA SER A 333 26.12 8.66 8.49
C SER A 333 26.54 9.47 9.71
N ASN A 334 26.91 10.75 9.61
CA ASN A 334 27.26 11.57 10.78
C ASN A 334 26.06 11.96 11.67
N GLU A 335 24.90 12.25 11.11
CA GLU A 335 23.67 12.55 11.88
C GLU A 335 23.15 11.30 12.59
N TYR A 336 23.21 10.12 11.94
CA TYR A 336 22.65 8.87 12.50
C TYR A 336 23.67 8.01 13.28
N ALA A 337 24.99 8.23 13.13
CA ALA A 337 26.03 7.47 13.85
C ALA A 337 26.17 7.80 15.35
N TRP A 338 25.36 8.72 15.89
CA TRP A 338 25.32 9.00 17.33
C TRP A 338 24.73 7.84 18.14
N HIS A 339 24.01 6.92 17.49
CA HIS A 339 23.52 5.70 18.12
C HIS A 339 24.40 4.51 17.73
N THR A 340 25.43 4.23 18.55
CA THR A 340 26.32 3.05 18.43
C THR A 340 25.60 1.71 18.26
N ASN A 341 24.34 1.62 18.70
CA ASN A 341 23.52 0.43 18.57
C ASN A 341 22.96 0.24 17.15
N SER A 342 22.68 1.32 16.41
CA SER A 342 22.20 1.25 15.03
C SER A 342 23.30 0.78 14.08
N VAL A 343 24.52 1.30 14.25
CA VAL A 343 25.70 0.88 13.45
C VAL A 343 25.99 -0.60 13.63
N ARG A 344 25.97 -1.11 14.88
CA ARG A 344 26.18 -2.55 15.16
C ARG A 344 25.08 -3.43 14.56
N ALA A 345 23.83 -2.97 14.58
CA ALA A 345 22.71 -3.72 14.03
C ALA A 345 22.76 -3.76 12.50
N ILE A 346 23.15 -2.66 11.85
CA ILE A 346 23.40 -2.61 10.40
C ILE A 346 24.59 -3.51 10.02
N ASP A 347 25.70 -3.42 10.74
CA ASP A 347 26.89 -4.28 10.54
C ASP A 347 26.54 -5.77 10.62
N SER A 348 25.70 -6.16 11.57
CA SER A 348 25.21 -7.54 11.71
C SER A 348 24.40 -7.98 10.49
N VAL A 349 23.53 -7.13 9.96
CA VAL A 349 22.74 -7.45 8.76
C VAL A 349 23.62 -7.51 7.51
N TRP A 350 24.56 -6.58 7.37
CA TRP A 350 25.49 -6.52 6.25
C TRP A 350 26.47 -7.68 6.21
N SER A 351 27.00 -8.07 7.37
CA SER A 351 27.86 -9.24 7.51
C SER A 351 27.14 -10.53 7.07
N LYS A 352 25.86 -10.69 7.45
CA LYS A 352 25.03 -11.82 6.98
C LYS A 352 24.79 -11.82 5.47
N ARG A 353 24.89 -10.65 4.81
CA ARG A 353 24.77 -10.47 3.35
C ARG A 353 26.13 -10.54 2.64
N GLY A 354 27.21 -10.87 3.34
CA GLY A 354 28.58 -10.91 2.78
C GLY A 354 29.19 -9.54 2.47
N LYS A 355 28.56 -8.45 2.94
CA LYS A 355 29.04 -7.07 2.76
C LYS A 355 30.06 -6.70 3.85
N PRO A 356 31.03 -5.81 3.57
CA PRO A 356 31.96 -5.35 4.60
C PRO A 356 31.23 -4.57 5.69
N PRO A 357 31.76 -4.45 6.92
CA PRO A 357 31.17 -3.62 7.96
C PRO A 357 31.00 -2.17 7.48
N ILE A 358 29.82 -1.61 7.73
CA ILE A 358 29.46 -0.23 7.37
C ILE A 358 30.40 0.78 8.02
N ARG A 359 30.96 0.44 9.18
CA ARG A 359 31.94 1.28 9.87
C ARG A 359 33.19 1.52 9.03
N ASN A 360 33.64 0.51 8.28
CA ASN A 360 34.80 0.64 7.40
C ASN A 360 34.48 1.57 6.22
N PHE A 361 33.24 1.55 5.72
CA PHE A 361 32.77 2.47 4.68
C PHE A 361 32.69 3.91 5.21
N ILE A 362 32.17 4.10 6.44
CA ILE A 362 32.08 5.41 7.11
C ILE A 362 33.47 5.98 7.40
N ASP A 363 34.40 5.16 7.93
CA ASP A 363 35.77 5.59 8.26
C ASP A 363 36.58 5.90 7.00
N ALA A 364 36.35 5.16 5.91
CA ALA A 364 36.93 5.46 4.61
C ALA A 364 36.44 6.80 4.04
N ALA A 365 35.13 7.05 4.11
CA ALA A 365 34.54 8.30 3.66
C ALA A 365 35.03 9.50 4.51
N ARG A 366 35.16 9.32 5.84
CA ARG A 366 35.61 10.37 6.77
C ARG A 366 37.05 10.81 6.54
N ASN A 367 37.92 9.91 6.10
CA ASN A 367 39.35 10.18 5.94
C ASN A 367 39.73 10.70 4.54
N GLY A 368 38.75 10.98 3.67
CA GLY A 368 38.98 11.60 2.35
C GLY A 368 39.93 10.83 1.42
N SER A 369 40.24 9.56 1.73
CA SER A 369 41.28 8.78 1.06
C SER A 369 40.64 7.70 0.17
N SER A 370 40.20 8.06 -1.04
CA SER A 370 39.64 7.11 -2.02
C SER A 370 40.63 5.96 -2.32
N LEU A 371 41.93 6.25 -2.30
CA LEU A 371 43.02 5.32 -2.64
C LEU A 371 43.11 4.09 -1.71
N LYS A 372 42.90 4.21 -0.40
CA LYS A 372 43.01 3.06 0.52
C LYS A 372 41.85 2.07 0.39
N VAL A 373 40.70 2.55 -0.08
CA VAL A 373 39.54 1.70 -0.37
C VAL A 373 39.71 1.01 -1.71
N VAL A 374 40.27 1.71 -2.70
CA VAL A 374 40.65 1.15 -3.99
C VAL A 374 41.69 0.05 -3.81
N ASP A 375 42.76 0.25 -3.04
CA ASP A 375 43.78 -0.78 -2.75
C ASP A 375 43.18 -2.05 -2.12
N PHE A 376 42.25 -1.90 -1.18
CA PHE A 376 41.62 -3.03 -0.49
C PHE A 376 40.60 -3.77 -1.37
N ALA A 377 39.78 -3.03 -2.13
CA ALA A 377 38.84 -3.61 -3.09
C ALA A 377 39.57 -4.30 -4.26
N TYR A 378 40.66 -3.69 -4.74
CA TYR A 378 41.58 -4.21 -5.75
C TYR A 378 42.15 -5.57 -5.34
N HIS A 379 42.69 -5.69 -4.12
CA HIS A 379 43.23 -6.95 -3.63
C HIS A 379 42.18 -8.08 -3.55
N ARG A 380 40.92 -7.77 -3.26
CA ARG A 380 39.87 -8.78 -3.13
C ARG A 380 39.23 -9.16 -4.47
N LEU A 381 39.09 -8.20 -5.39
CA LEU A 381 38.65 -8.46 -6.78
C LEU A 381 39.70 -9.31 -7.53
N LYS A 382 40.99 -8.99 -7.38
CA LYS A 382 42.11 -9.78 -7.91
C LYS A 382 42.10 -11.23 -7.43
N LEU A 383 41.64 -11.50 -6.21
CA LEU A 383 41.57 -12.85 -5.63
C LEU A 383 40.31 -13.64 -6.03
N SER A 384 39.29 -12.99 -6.60
CA SER A 384 37.97 -13.59 -6.82
C SER A 384 37.56 -13.73 -8.29
N MET A 385 38.29 -13.10 -9.22
CA MET A 385 38.05 -13.18 -10.66
C MET A 385 39.18 -13.92 -11.39
N PRO A 386 38.88 -14.61 -12.52
CA PRO A 386 39.91 -15.10 -13.43
C PRO A 386 40.79 -13.94 -13.90
N VAL A 387 42.11 -14.14 -13.86
CA VAL A 387 43.13 -13.10 -14.11
C VAL A 387 42.87 -12.36 -15.42
N ASP A 388 42.55 -13.07 -16.50
CA ASP A 388 42.34 -12.48 -17.82
C ASP A 388 41.14 -11.52 -17.87
N LYS A 389 40.05 -11.85 -17.15
CA LYS A 389 38.87 -10.99 -17.08
C LYS A 389 39.10 -9.75 -16.22
N PHE A 390 39.85 -9.91 -15.13
CA PHE A 390 40.22 -8.79 -14.27
C PHE A 390 41.14 -7.82 -15.03
N MET A 391 42.14 -8.33 -15.74
CA MET A 391 43.05 -7.52 -16.54
C MET A 391 42.34 -6.77 -17.67
N ALA A 392 41.40 -7.41 -18.38
CA ALA A 392 40.63 -6.73 -19.42
C ALA A 392 39.79 -5.55 -18.87
N MET A 393 39.17 -5.72 -17.70
CA MET A 393 38.41 -4.67 -17.04
C MET A 393 39.29 -3.50 -16.58
N GLU A 394 40.46 -3.80 -16.00
CA GLU A 394 41.43 -2.80 -15.54
C GLU A 394 42.00 -1.98 -16.71
N ILE A 395 42.26 -2.62 -17.85
CA ILE A 395 42.72 -1.94 -19.07
C ILE A 395 41.65 -0.97 -19.58
N GLU A 396 40.37 -1.39 -19.65
CA GLU A 396 39.28 -0.50 -20.06
C GLU A 396 39.10 0.69 -19.09
N ALA A 397 39.22 0.46 -17.78
CA ALA A 397 39.16 1.51 -16.77
C ALA A 397 40.31 2.52 -16.93
N LEU A 398 41.54 2.05 -17.19
CA LEU A 398 42.68 2.91 -17.48
C LEU A 398 42.45 3.74 -18.74
N LEU A 399 41.97 3.13 -19.83
CA LEU A 399 41.69 3.81 -21.08
C LEU A 399 40.62 4.89 -20.90
N ALA A 400 39.57 4.62 -20.13
CA ALA A 400 38.54 5.60 -19.79
C ALA A 400 39.09 6.77 -18.95
N ALA A 401 39.97 6.47 -17.98
CA ALA A 401 40.62 7.48 -17.15
C ALA A 401 41.57 8.38 -17.95
N ILE A 402 42.32 7.81 -18.90
CA ILE A 402 43.17 8.57 -19.85
C ILE A 402 42.29 9.52 -20.66
N ARG A 403 41.24 8.99 -21.34
CA ARG A 403 40.31 9.79 -22.16
C ARG A 403 39.62 10.92 -21.38
N SER A 404 39.40 10.69 -20.08
CA SER A 404 38.75 11.65 -19.17
C SER A 404 39.73 12.58 -18.44
N ASN A 405 41.03 12.52 -18.76
CA ASN A 405 42.09 13.34 -18.16
C ASN A 405 42.22 13.22 -16.63
N GLN A 406 42.02 12.01 -16.07
CA GLN A 406 42.11 11.74 -14.63
C GLN A 406 43.54 11.35 -14.20
N ILE A 407 44.45 12.32 -14.12
CA ILE A 407 45.89 12.08 -13.91
C ILE A 407 46.23 11.24 -12.68
N HIS A 408 45.54 11.45 -11.55
CA HIS A 408 45.83 10.73 -10.30
C HIS A 408 45.50 9.24 -10.38
N TYR A 409 44.45 8.87 -11.11
CA TYR A 409 44.10 7.45 -11.32
C TYR A 409 45.11 6.79 -12.26
N VAL A 410 45.47 7.47 -13.35
CA VAL A 410 46.48 6.98 -14.30
C VAL A 410 47.82 6.76 -13.62
N GLU A 411 48.26 7.71 -12.78
CA GLU A 411 49.51 7.59 -12.02
C GLU A 411 49.48 6.44 -11.01
N TRP A 412 48.40 6.30 -10.24
CA TRP A 412 48.27 5.19 -9.32
C TRP A 412 48.31 3.85 -10.07
N TRP A 413 47.51 3.71 -11.13
CA TRP A 413 47.41 2.47 -11.89
C TRP A 413 48.76 2.04 -12.48
N LEU A 414 49.47 2.96 -13.14
CA LEU A 414 50.79 2.70 -13.75
C LEU A 414 51.89 2.35 -12.74
N ASN A 415 51.70 2.67 -11.46
CA ASN A 415 52.65 2.32 -10.39
C ASN A 415 52.34 0.97 -9.73
N HIS A 416 51.14 0.42 -9.90
CA HIS A 416 50.67 -0.76 -9.17
C HIS A 416 50.31 -1.93 -10.08
N VAL A 417 50.17 -1.71 -11.39
CA VAL A 417 49.83 -2.74 -12.37
C VAL A 417 50.93 -2.84 -13.43
N GLU A 418 51.60 -3.98 -13.49
CA GLU A 418 52.58 -4.30 -14.53
C GLU A 418 51.86 -4.79 -15.79
N LEU A 419 52.13 -4.14 -16.93
CA LEU A 419 51.66 -4.59 -18.24
C LEU A 419 52.58 -5.70 -18.75
N GLN A 420 52.04 -6.91 -18.93
CA GLN A 420 52.80 -8.06 -19.39
C GLN A 420 52.70 -8.32 -20.91
N SER A 421 51.86 -7.57 -21.64
CA SER A 421 51.63 -7.77 -23.08
C SER A 421 51.95 -6.52 -23.88
N GLN A 422 52.73 -6.68 -24.95
CA GLN A 422 53.04 -5.63 -25.94
C GLN A 422 51.76 -5.01 -26.50
N ASP A 423 50.76 -5.82 -26.82
CA ASP A 423 49.49 -5.35 -27.40
C ASP A 423 48.76 -4.38 -26.45
N THR A 424 48.89 -4.58 -25.14
CA THR A 424 48.27 -3.68 -24.14
C THR A 424 49.05 -2.38 -24.01
N VAL A 425 50.38 -2.45 -24.05
CA VAL A 425 51.24 -1.26 -24.06
C VAL A 425 50.92 -0.40 -25.29
N ASP A 426 50.77 -1.02 -26.46
CA ASP A 426 50.46 -0.35 -27.72
C ASP A 426 49.06 0.29 -27.67
N ALA A 427 48.05 -0.39 -27.11
CA ALA A 427 46.71 0.16 -26.94
C ALA A 427 46.67 1.38 -26.01
N VAL A 428 47.41 1.33 -24.90
CA VAL A 428 47.52 2.44 -23.94
C VAL A 428 48.25 3.63 -24.57
N LEU A 429 49.34 3.39 -25.29
CA LEU A 429 50.05 4.44 -26.04
C LEU A 429 49.18 5.06 -27.13
N GLN A 430 48.41 4.24 -27.87
CA GLN A 430 47.48 4.72 -28.89
C GLN A 430 46.42 5.65 -28.30
N ALA A 431 45.85 5.31 -27.13
CA ALA A 431 44.86 6.15 -26.46
C ALA A 431 45.43 7.52 -26.03
N THR A 432 46.71 7.59 -25.69
CA THR A 432 47.36 8.88 -25.35
C THR A 432 47.64 9.78 -26.56
N ASN A 433 47.62 9.23 -27.78
CA ASN A 433 47.80 9.97 -29.03
C ASN A 433 46.51 10.65 -29.52
N GLU A 434 45.37 10.42 -28.86
CA GLU A 434 44.12 11.15 -29.15
C GLU A 434 44.29 12.66 -28.86
N ASN A 435 43.73 13.53 -29.71
CA ASN A 435 43.96 14.98 -29.74
C ASN A 435 43.49 15.78 -28.48
N LYS A 436 43.01 15.11 -27.43
CA LYS A 436 42.36 15.73 -26.26
C LYS A 436 42.99 15.36 -24.91
N ILE A 437 44.13 14.65 -24.93
CA ILE A 437 44.80 14.21 -23.70
C ILE A 437 45.79 15.28 -23.22
N LYS A 438 45.77 15.55 -21.92
CA LYS A 438 46.70 16.46 -21.25
C LYS A 438 48.17 16.02 -21.47
N PRO A 439 49.09 16.94 -21.80
CA PRO A 439 50.50 16.60 -22.04
C PRO A 439 51.16 15.84 -20.89
N GLU A 440 50.78 16.13 -19.65
CA GLU A 440 51.34 15.50 -18.45
C GLU A 440 50.97 14.02 -18.36
N ILE A 441 49.74 13.66 -18.74
CA ILE A 441 49.28 12.26 -18.78
C ILE A 441 50.01 11.51 -19.89
N ARG A 442 50.18 12.13 -21.06
CA ARG A 442 50.95 11.52 -22.17
C ARG A 442 52.40 11.26 -21.75
N GLN A 443 53.07 12.24 -21.15
CA GLN A 443 54.46 12.09 -20.71
C GLN A 443 54.61 11.00 -19.64
N LEU A 444 53.68 10.93 -18.68
CA LEU A 444 53.67 9.93 -17.63
C LEU A 444 53.51 8.51 -18.20
N VAL A 445 52.52 8.31 -19.07
CA VAL A 445 52.25 7.02 -19.72
C VAL A 445 53.44 6.60 -20.59
N GLU A 446 53.95 7.48 -21.45
CA GLU A 446 55.09 7.17 -22.32
C GLU A 446 56.35 6.81 -21.52
N SER A 447 56.63 7.51 -20.42
CA SER A 447 57.78 7.22 -19.57
C SER A 447 57.68 5.84 -18.92
N LYS A 448 56.49 5.47 -18.43
CA LYS A 448 56.27 4.17 -17.76
C LYS A 448 56.22 3.01 -18.73
N CYS A 449 55.57 3.18 -19.89
CA CYS A 449 55.56 2.18 -20.94
C CYS A 449 56.97 1.92 -21.49
N LYS A 450 57.80 2.97 -21.65
CA LYS A 450 59.21 2.78 -22.06
C LYS A 450 60.02 1.97 -21.06
N SER A 451 59.86 2.20 -19.75
CA SER A 451 60.58 1.39 -18.75
C SER A 451 60.19 -0.08 -18.80
N TRP A 452 58.91 -0.40 -19.04
CA TRP A 452 58.44 -1.78 -19.14
C TRP A 452 58.89 -2.50 -20.42
N LEU A 453 59.27 -1.77 -21.46
CA LEU A 453 59.78 -2.35 -22.71
C LEU A 453 61.30 -2.56 -22.68
N THR A 454 62.00 -1.91 -21.76
CA THR A 454 63.46 -2.04 -21.60
C THR A 454 63.87 -3.07 -20.56
N ASP A 455 62.99 -3.35 -19.60
CA ASP A 455 63.14 -4.42 -18.59
C ASP A 455 62.53 -5.73 -19.12
#